data_AF-A0A976KT08-F1
#
_entry.id   AF-A0A976KT08-F1
#
_cell.length_a   1.000
_cell.length_b   1.000
_cell.length_c   1.000
_cell.angle_alpha   90.00
_cell.angle_beta   90.00
_cell.angle_gamma   90.00
#
_symmetry.space_group_name_H-M   'P 1'
#
loop_
_entity.id
_entity.type
_entity.pdbx_description
1 polymer ?
#
loop_
_entity_poly.entity_id
_entity_poly.type
_entity_poly.pdbx_seq_one_letter_code
_entity_poly.pdbx_strand_id
1 'polypeptide(L)'
;MNTRFQSLLPTVALLAISGTALSAAAEDGLTWTKRGTDDLAGVVTVGCGFTPGVGNQCDPYVGDMDCNARLPVLCFYDAGLPLPAHVVEPSVYYQWSGGIVGTTEPIEGFTFDHIDDANNYCVEQFGEGWRVAEHHDGWGWNFIAYGNVGDNANEANRRLWVDINNQPNGTCWDH
;
A
#
# COMPACT_ATOMS: atom_id res chain seq x y z
N MET A 1 -50.62 7.80 68.52
CA MET A 1 -49.27 8.37 68.35
C MET A 1 -48.71 7.85 67.03
N ASN A 2 -48.52 8.76 66.08
CA ASN A 2 -48.01 8.51 64.73
C ASN A 2 -46.55 8.07 64.76
N THR A 3 -46.18 7.11 63.92
CA THR A 3 -44.80 7.00 63.41
C THR A 3 -44.84 6.38 62.01
N ARG A 4 -44.68 7.21 60.99
CA ARG A 4 -44.43 6.78 59.61
C ARG A 4 -42.94 6.47 59.48
N PHE A 5 -42.60 5.25 59.05
CA PHE A 5 -41.26 4.93 58.55
C PHE A 5 -41.23 5.19 57.05
N GLN A 6 -40.49 6.21 56.61
CA GLN A 6 -40.14 6.43 55.21
C GLN A 6 -38.84 5.69 54.91
N SER A 7 -38.93 4.63 54.10
CA SER A 7 -37.79 3.90 53.54
C SER A 7 -37.29 4.66 52.31
N LEU A 8 -36.06 5.17 52.37
CA LEU A 8 -35.33 5.74 51.24
C LEU A 8 -34.76 4.60 50.39
N LEU A 9 -35.16 4.50 49.13
CA LEU A 9 -34.51 3.65 48.13
C LEU A 9 -33.29 4.39 47.56
N PRO A 10 -32.15 3.73 47.34
CA PRO A 10 -31.02 4.33 46.65
C PRO A 10 -31.26 4.33 45.14
N THR A 11 -31.22 5.51 44.54
CA THR A 11 -31.20 5.69 43.08
C THR A 11 -29.83 5.23 42.57
N VAL A 12 -29.77 4.08 41.89
CA VAL A 12 -28.58 3.66 41.15
C VAL A 12 -28.55 4.47 39.85
N ALA A 13 -27.58 5.37 39.74
CA ALA A 13 -27.32 6.10 38.49
C ALA A 13 -26.62 5.15 37.50
N LEU A 14 -27.28 4.85 36.38
CA LEU A 14 -26.66 4.18 35.23
C LEU A 14 -25.70 5.16 34.57
N LEU A 15 -24.40 4.91 34.67
CA LEU A 15 -23.39 5.58 33.84
C LEU A 15 -23.49 5.01 32.43
N ALA A 16 -24.03 5.81 31.50
CA ALA A 16 -23.89 5.54 30.07
C ALA A 16 -22.41 5.73 29.71
N ILE A 17 -21.74 4.63 29.36
CA ILE A 17 -20.40 4.69 28.76
C ILE A 17 -20.62 5.11 27.31
N SER A 18 -20.37 6.39 27.02
CA SER A 18 -20.30 6.89 25.66
C SER A 18 -19.10 6.22 24.97
N GLY A 19 -19.36 5.15 24.22
CA GLY A 19 -18.40 4.64 23.25
C GLY A 19 -18.25 5.67 22.15
N THR A 20 -17.12 6.39 22.14
CA THR A 20 -16.66 7.06 20.94
C THR A 20 -16.38 5.98 19.90
N ALA A 21 -17.25 5.81 18.91
CA ALA A 21 -16.86 5.17 17.67
C ALA A 21 -15.74 6.02 17.09
N LEU A 22 -14.51 5.50 17.11
CA LEU A 22 -13.47 6.03 16.24
C LEU A 22 -13.98 5.83 14.82
N SER A 23 -14.38 6.93 14.18
CA SER A 23 -14.40 6.95 12.73
C SER A 23 -12.93 6.88 12.33
N ALA A 24 -12.44 5.68 12.01
CA ALA A 24 -11.38 5.61 11.03
C ALA A 24 -11.97 6.34 9.81
N ALA A 25 -11.41 7.47 9.43
CA ALA A 25 -11.66 7.96 8.09
C ALA A 25 -11.34 6.80 7.15
N ALA A 26 -12.05 6.67 6.04
CA ALA A 26 -11.52 5.86 4.95
C ALA A 26 -10.19 6.53 4.57
N GLU A 27 -9.09 5.99 5.06
CA GLU A 27 -7.75 6.40 4.67
C GLU A 27 -7.49 5.64 3.37
N ASP A 28 -7.20 6.39 2.32
CA ASP A 28 -6.82 5.80 1.05
C ASP A 28 -5.33 5.47 1.12
N GLY A 29 -4.93 4.37 0.49
CA GLY A 29 -3.54 3.99 0.31
C GLY A 29 -3.05 4.29 -1.10
N LEU A 30 -1.74 4.51 -1.22
CA LEU A 30 -1.06 4.68 -2.48
C LEU A 30 -1.06 3.36 -3.24
N THR A 31 -1.44 3.43 -4.51
CA THR A 31 -1.31 2.27 -5.39
C THR A 31 -0.57 2.58 -6.68
N TRP A 32 0.07 1.56 -7.22
CA TRP A 32 0.74 1.61 -8.52
C TRP A 32 0.09 0.64 -9.50
N THR A 33 0.49 0.72 -10.76
CA THR A 33 0.02 -0.19 -11.82
C THR A 33 1.15 -0.56 -12.76
N LYS A 34 0.95 -1.63 -13.54
CA LYS A 34 1.85 -2.02 -14.62
C LYS A 34 1.84 -0.97 -15.73
N ARG A 35 3.02 -0.52 -16.16
CA ARG A 35 3.20 0.46 -17.25
C ARG A 35 3.78 -0.14 -18.52
N GLY A 36 4.48 -1.26 -18.42
CA GLY A 36 5.06 -1.96 -19.56
C GLY A 36 5.90 -3.16 -19.14
N THR A 37 6.33 -3.97 -20.11
CA THR A 37 7.34 -5.01 -19.94
C THR A 37 8.34 -4.96 -21.09
N ASP A 38 9.55 -5.43 -20.79
CA ASP A 38 10.51 -5.88 -21.79
C ASP A 38 10.82 -7.35 -21.49
N ASP A 39 10.15 -8.24 -22.24
CA ASP A 39 10.23 -9.68 -22.04
C ASP A 39 11.62 -10.24 -22.40
N LEU A 40 12.39 -9.55 -23.25
CA LEU A 40 13.76 -9.96 -23.59
C LEU A 40 14.71 -9.69 -22.43
N ALA A 41 14.57 -8.54 -21.76
CA ALA A 41 15.31 -8.22 -20.54
C ALA A 41 14.74 -8.92 -19.30
N GLY A 42 13.50 -9.41 -19.34
CA GLY A 42 12.80 -9.95 -18.17
C GLY A 42 12.50 -8.88 -17.12
N VAL A 43 12.20 -7.66 -17.58
CA VAL A 43 11.91 -6.52 -16.70
C VAL A 43 10.48 -6.01 -16.89
N VAL A 44 9.97 -5.42 -15.82
CA VAL A 44 8.67 -4.77 -15.77
C VAL A 44 8.84 -3.31 -15.37
N THR A 45 8.00 -2.45 -15.94
CA THR A 45 7.81 -1.09 -15.44
C THR A 45 6.53 -1.04 -14.64
N VAL A 46 6.63 -0.51 -13.43
CA VAL A 46 5.49 -0.18 -12.56
C VAL A 46 5.56 1.30 -12.19
N GLY A 47 4.40 1.88 -11.85
CA GLY A 47 4.35 3.29 -11.48
C GLY A 47 2.94 3.79 -11.27
N CYS A 48 2.83 5.08 -10.99
CA CYS A 48 1.58 5.77 -10.68
C CYS A 48 0.46 5.57 -11.71
N GLY A 49 0.83 5.45 -12.98
CA GLY A 49 -0.12 5.55 -14.09
C GLY A 49 -0.30 6.99 -14.55
N PHE A 50 -0.55 7.20 -15.84
CA PHE A 50 -0.87 8.52 -16.41
C PHE A 50 -1.83 8.35 -17.58
N THR A 51 -2.94 9.10 -17.54
CA THR A 51 -3.87 9.19 -18.67
C THR A 51 -3.88 10.61 -19.21
N PRO A 52 -3.58 10.82 -20.52
CA PRO A 52 -3.66 12.15 -21.14
C PRO A 52 -5.02 12.81 -20.93
N GLY A 53 -5.03 14.05 -20.44
CA GLY A 53 -6.25 14.79 -20.14
C GLY A 53 -6.91 14.47 -18.80
N VAL A 54 -6.42 13.46 -18.07
CA VAL A 54 -6.84 13.14 -16.68
C VAL A 54 -5.73 13.48 -15.71
N GLY A 55 -4.50 13.05 -16.00
CA GLY A 55 -3.33 13.25 -15.13
C GLY A 55 -2.81 11.93 -14.53
N ASN A 56 -2.10 12.06 -13.41
CA ASN A 56 -1.63 10.94 -12.61
C ASN A 56 -2.81 10.14 -12.05
N GLN A 57 -2.65 8.82 -11.95
CA GLN A 57 -3.70 7.91 -11.49
C GLN A 57 -3.48 7.44 -10.05
N CYS A 58 -2.50 8.00 -9.37
CA CYS A 58 -2.17 7.76 -7.97
C CYS A 58 -1.93 9.10 -7.26
N ASP A 59 -2.05 9.10 -5.93
CA ASP A 59 -1.76 10.26 -5.09
C ASP A 59 -0.87 9.85 -3.92
N PRO A 60 0.44 10.17 -3.96
CA PRO A 60 1.37 9.83 -2.89
C PRO A 60 1.14 10.64 -1.61
N TYR A 61 0.39 11.74 -1.65
CA TYR A 61 0.24 12.63 -0.50
C TYR A 61 -0.87 12.17 0.46
N VAL A 62 -1.92 11.55 -0.08
CA VAL A 62 -3.12 11.15 0.67
C VAL A 62 -3.68 9.78 0.28
N GLY A 63 -3.02 9.07 -0.64
CA GLY A 63 -3.49 7.80 -1.18
C GLY A 63 -4.53 7.97 -2.29
N ASP A 64 -4.77 6.89 -3.04
CA ASP A 64 -5.69 6.89 -4.19
C ASP A 64 -6.66 5.70 -4.23
N MET A 65 -6.60 4.83 -3.24
CA MET A 65 -7.44 3.63 -3.16
C MET A 65 -7.88 3.35 -1.73
N ASP A 66 -9.17 3.11 -1.55
CA ASP A 66 -9.76 2.70 -0.27
C ASP A 66 -9.00 1.49 0.30
N CYS A 67 -8.48 1.60 1.52
CA CYS A 67 -7.70 0.53 2.15
C CYS A 67 -8.49 -0.76 2.45
N ASN A 68 -9.83 -0.76 2.31
CA ASN A 68 -10.65 -1.99 2.29
C ASN A 68 -10.61 -2.72 0.93
N ALA A 69 -10.03 -2.11 -0.11
CA ALA A 69 -9.90 -2.75 -1.41
C ALA A 69 -8.95 -3.94 -1.31
N ARG A 70 -9.31 -5.05 -1.94
CA ARG A 70 -8.46 -6.23 -2.05
C ARG A 70 -7.57 -6.12 -3.28
N LEU A 71 -6.31 -5.75 -3.07
CA LEU A 71 -5.31 -5.61 -4.14
C LEU A 71 -4.06 -6.42 -3.82
N PRO A 72 -3.32 -6.90 -4.83
CA PRO A 72 -2.00 -7.46 -4.62
C PRO A 72 -1.06 -6.43 -3.98
N VAL A 73 -0.17 -6.90 -3.11
CA VAL A 73 0.98 -6.11 -2.63
C VAL A 73 2.10 -6.28 -3.63
N LEU A 74 2.72 -5.17 -4.06
CA LEU A 74 3.96 -5.21 -4.81
C LEU A 74 5.12 -5.40 -3.83
N CYS A 75 5.72 -6.58 -3.84
CA CYS A 75 6.90 -6.88 -3.05
C CYS A 75 8.17 -6.66 -3.86
N PHE A 76 9.21 -6.22 -3.17
CA PHE A 76 10.50 -5.83 -3.73
C PHE A 76 11.64 -6.49 -2.97
N TYR A 77 12.64 -6.94 -3.71
CA TYR A 77 13.91 -7.41 -3.21
C TYR A 77 15.04 -6.53 -3.76
N ASP A 78 15.73 -5.82 -2.87
CA ASP A 78 16.87 -4.98 -3.23
C ASP A 78 18.10 -5.85 -3.51
N ALA A 79 18.32 -6.15 -4.79
CA ALA A 79 19.39 -7.03 -5.23
C ALA A 79 20.65 -6.27 -5.72
N GLY A 80 20.60 -4.94 -5.84
CA GLY A 80 21.70 -4.16 -6.42
C GLY A 80 22.15 -4.61 -7.80
N LEU A 81 21.22 -5.09 -8.63
CA LEU A 81 21.51 -5.66 -9.95
C LEU A 81 21.84 -4.56 -10.98
N PRO A 82 22.71 -4.86 -11.96
CA PRO A 82 23.03 -3.90 -13.01
C PRO A 82 21.83 -3.66 -13.94
N LEU A 83 21.71 -2.43 -14.42
CA LEU A 83 20.78 -2.04 -15.48
C LEU A 83 21.04 -2.89 -16.75
N PRO A 84 20.04 -3.59 -17.31
CA PRO A 84 20.20 -4.30 -18.57
C PRO A 84 20.60 -3.35 -19.71
N ALA A 85 21.56 -3.77 -20.55
CA ALA A 85 22.23 -2.90 -21.52
C ALA A 85 21.33 -2.18 -22.54
N HIS A 86 20.11 -2.67 -22.79
CA HIS A 86 19.15 -2.08 -23.74
C HIS A 86 17.95 -1.40 -23.07
N VAL A 87 17.85 -1.48 -21.74
CA VAL A 87 16.83 -0.78 -20.98
C VAL A 87 17.23 0.68 -20.84
N VAL A 88 16.30 1.58 -21.13
CA VAL A 88 16.53 3.03 -21.11
C VAL A 88 15.78 3.63 -19.92
N GLU A 89 16.44 4.53 -19.20
CA GLU A 89 15.84 5.35 -18.14
C GLU A 89 15.38 6.68 -18.76
N PRO A 90 14.07 6.85 -19.03
CA PRO A 90 13.60 7.99 -19.81
C PRO A 90 13.66 9.31 -19.03
N SER A 91 13.73 9.27 -17.69
CA SER A 91 13.81 10.46 -16.85
C SER A 91 14.29 10.15 -15.44
N VAL A 92 14.53 11.19 -14.63
CA VAL A 92 14.82 11.03 -13.19
C VAL A 92 13.64 10.44 -12.40
N TYR A 93 12.41 10.46 -12.90
CA TYR A 93 11.22 9.93 -12.23
C TYR A 93 10.82 8.53 -12.73
N TYR A 94 11.75 7.87 -13.40
CA TYR A 94 11.58 6.60 -14.07
C TYR A 94 12.98 5.98 -14.22
N GLN A 95 13.49 5.44 -13.12
CA GLN A 95 14.83 4.86 -13.08
C GLN A 95 14.80 3.34 -12.87
N TRP A 96 15.94 2.73 -13.12
CA TRP A 96 16.23 1.36 -12.76
C TRP A 96 16.39 1.23 -11.26
N SER A 97 15.64 0.32 -10.64
CA SER A 97 15.66 0.14 -9.19
C SER A 97 16.81 -0.73 -8.69
N GLY A 98 17.45 -1.51 -9.56
CA GLY A 98 18.40 -2.55 -9.14
C GLY A 98 17.75 -3.78 -8.50
N GLY A 99 16.43 -3.79 -8.35
CA GLY A 99 15.73 -4.84 -7.62
C GLY A 99 14.98 -5.84 -8.48
N ILE A 100 14.32 -6.74 -7.77
CA ILE A 100 13.40 -7.75 -8.30
C ILE A 100 12.03 -7.49 -7.67
N VAL A 101 10.96 -7.59 -8.46
CA VAL A 101 9.59 -7.49 -7.96
C VAL A 101 8.79 -8.77 -8.14
N GLY A 102 7.82 -8.93 -7.25
CA GLY A 102 6.77 -9.94 -7.30
C GLY A 102 5.47 -9.39 -6.71
N THR A 103 4.34 -10.00 -7.03
CA THR A 103 3.04 -9.62 -6.49
C THR A 103 2.39 -10.76 -5.74
N THR A 104 1.75 -10.43 -4.62
CA THR A 104 1.03 -11.39 -3.78
C THR A 104 -0.39 -11.66 -4.30
N GLU A 105 -1.12 -12.57 -3.63
CA GLU A 105 -2.57 -12.64 -3.82
C GLU A 105 -3.28 -11.39 -3.24
N PRO A 106 -4.45 -10.98 -3.78
CA PRO A 106 -5.13 -9.78 -3.31
C PRO A 106 -5.57 -9.79 -1.83
N ILE A 107 -5.15 -8.75 -1.10
CA ILE A 107 -5.39 -8.55 0.32
C ILE A 107 -5.85 -7.11 0.61
N GLU A 108 -6.61 -6.91 1.69
CA GLU A 108 -7.04 -5.58 2.15
C GLU A 108 -5.85 -4.84 2.75
N GLY A 109 -5.68 -3.55 2.40
CA GLY A 109 -4.59 -2.73 2.91
C GLY A 109 -4.62 -2.61 4.45
N PHE A 110 -5.82 -2.50 5.03
CA PHE A 110 -6.03 -2.48 6.49
C PHE A 110 -5.73 -3.80 7.22
N THR A 111 -5.25 -4.83 6.51
CA THR A 111 -4.71 -6.03 7.18
C THR A 111 -3.38 -5.74 7.88
N PHE A 112 -2.70 -4.66 7.49
CA PHE A 112 -1.41 -4.26 8.05
C PHE A 112 -1.60 -3.04 8.94
N ASP A 113 -1.27 -3.15 10.22
CA ASP A 113 -1.32 -2.01 11.14
C ASP A 113 -0.06 -1.15 10.96
N HIS A 114 1.09 -1.80 10.75
CA HIS A 114 2.39 -1.16 10.56
C HIS A 114 3.08 -1.62 9.27
N ILE A 115 3.98 -0.79 8.74
CA ILE A 115 4.85 -1.14 7.60
C ILE A 115 5.61 -2.44 7.83
N ASP A 116 5.98 -2.74 9.08
CA ASP A 116 6.63 -4.01 9.43
C ASP A 116 5.72 -5.22 9.17
N ASP A 117 4.40 -5.10 9.34
CA ASP A 117 3.45 -6.17 9.02
C ASP A 117 3.38 -6.42 7.51
N ALA A 118 3.33 -5.35 6.72
CA ALA A 118 3.31 -5.44 5.27
C ALA A 118 4.65 -6.00 4.72
N ASN A 119 5.77 -5.61 5.31
CA ASN A 119 7.09 -6.17 5.01
C ASN A 119 7.16 -7.65 5.38
N ASN A 120 6.71 -8.03 6.57
CA ASN A 120 6.66 -9.42 7.01
C ASN A 120 5.79 -10.26 6.08
N TYR A 121 4.67 -9.72 5.58
CA TYR A 121 3.88 -10.40 4.57
C TYR A 121 4.68 -10.66 3.29
N CYS A 122 5.43 -9.68 2.78
CA CYS A 122 6.33 -9.92 1.65
C CYS A 122 7.41 -10.99 1.94
N VAL A 123 7.94 -11.03 3.16
CA VAL A 123 8.87 -12.09 3.61
C VAL A 123 8.18 -13.45 3.61
N GLU A 124 6.94 -13.56 4.08
CA GLU A 124 6.18 -14.81 4.07
C GLU A 124 5.91 -15.32 2.65
N GLN A 125 5.67 -14.42 1.70
CA GLN A 125 5.38 -14.79 0.31
C GLN A 125 6.63 -15.17 -0.48
N PHE A 126 7.78 -14.51 -0.25
CA PHE A 126 8.93 -14.61 -1.13
C PHE A 126 10.27 -14.92 -0.44
N GLY A 127 10.31 -14.89 0.89
CA GLY A 127 11.50 -15.19 1.70
C GLY A 127 12.19 -13.98 2.30
N GLU A 128 13.26 -14.22 3.06
CA GLU A 128 14.03 -13.19 3.75
C GLU A 128 14.56 -12.11 2.78
N GLY A 129 14.50 -10.85 3.21
CA GLY A 129 14.99 -9.68 2.47
C GLY A 129 13.98 -9.06 1.50
N TRP A 130 12.81 -9.67 1.32
CA TRP A 130 11.69 -9.04 0.61
C TRP A 130 10.97 -8.05 1.52
N ARG A 131 10.52 -6.94 0.93
CA ARG A 131 9.72 -5.89 1.60
C ARG A 131 8.65 -5.37 0.65
N VAL A 132 7.74 -4.51 1.13
CA VAL A 132 6.87 -3.76 0.21
C VAL A 132 7.73 -2.86 -0.67
N ALA A 133 7.37 -2.77 -1.96
CA ALA A 133 7.98 -1.82 -2.88
C ALA A 133 7.64 -0.39 -2.47
N GLU A 134 8.64 0.49 -2.50
CA GLU A 134 8.54 1.87 -2.05
C GLU A 134 8.57 2.82 -3.26
N HIS A 135 7.83 3.92 -3.16
CA HIS A 135 7.68 4.91 -4.23
C HIS A 135 9.00 5.40 -4.82
N HIS A 136 10.07 5.50 -4.02
CA HIS A 136 11.39 5.95 -4.45
C HIS A 136 12.38 4.84 -4.80
N ASP A 137 11.94 3.58 -4.91
CA ASP A 137 12.81 2.46 -5.33
C ASP A 137 13.44 2.68 -6.73
N GLY A 138 12.87 3.54 -7.56
CA GLY A 138 13.49 4.06 -8.80
C GLY A 138 13.42 5.58 -8.90
N TRP A 139 13.66 6.26 -7.77
CA TRP A 139 13.79 7.71 -7.66
C TRP A 139 12.52 8.55 -7.91
N GLY A 140 11.36 7.94 -8.18
CA GLY A 140 10.09 8.66 -8.25
C GLY A 140 8.94 7.87 -8.86
N TRP A 141 8.11 8.54 -9.65
CA TRP A 141 6.76 8.11 -10.06
C TRP A 141 6.65 6.77 -10.82
N ASN A 142 7.77 6.17 -11.22
CA ASN A 142 7.85 4.85 -11.84
C ASN A 142 9.22 4.23 -11.51
N PHE A 143 9.32 2.91 -11.55
CA PHE A 143 10.60 2.24 -11.65
C PHE A 143 10.57 1.05 -12.60
N ILE A 144 11.75 0.67 -13.07
CA ILE A 144 12.00 -0.57 -13.81
C ILE A 144 12.70 -1.54 -12.87
N ALA A 145 12.23 -2.80 -12.82
CA ALA A 145 12.80 -3.87 -12.01
C ALA A 145 12.77 -5.19 -12.77
N TYR A 146 13.59 -6.15 -12.36
CA TYR A 146 13.44 -7.54 -12.82
C TYR A 146 12.15 -8.15 -12.29
N GLY A 147 11.60 -9.12 -13.03
CA GLY A 147 10.43 -9.88 -12.60
C GLY A 147 9.16 -9.52 -13.36
N ASN A 148 8.02 -9.90 -12.80
CA ASN A 148 6.71 -9.68 -13.40
C ASN A 148 5.67 -9.47 -12.30
N VAL A 149 4.60 -8.75 -12.61
CA VAL A 149 3.46 -8.50 -11.72
C VAL A 149 2.29 -9.47 -11.95
N GLY A 150 2.56 -10.57 -12.67
CA GLY A 150 1.61 -11.62 -13.03
C GLY A 150 0.72 -11.25 -14.23
N ASP A 151 0.24 -12.27 -14.95
CA ASP A 151 -0.58 -12.05 -16.16
C ASP A 151 -1.91 -11.37 -15.86
N ASN A 152 -2.44 -11.58 -14.66
CA ASN A 152 -3.67 -10.93 -14.24
C ASN A 152 -3.47 -9.42 -13.97
N ALA A 153 -2.22 -8.94 -13.78
CA ALA A 153 -1.90 -7.51 -13.73
C ALA A 153 -1.70 -6.88 -15.11
N ASN A 154 -1.86 -7.64 -16.20
CA ASN A 154 -2.02 -7.10 -17.55
C ASN A 154 -3.44 -6.57 -17.81
N GLU A 155 -4.38 -6.80 -16.88
CA GLU A 155 -5.68 -6.14 -16.94
C GLU A 155 -5.50 -4.64 -16.73
N ALA A 156 -6.01 -3.84 -17.68
CA ALA A 156 -5.95 -2.39 -17.61
C ALA A 156 -6.50 -1.92 -16.25
N ASN A 157 -5.75 -1.06 -15.57
CA ASN A 157 -6.08 -0.45 -14.28
C ASN A 157 -6.02 -1.36 -13.05
N ARG A 158 -5.42 -2.56 -13.12
CA ARG A 158 -5.16 -3.30 -11.88
C ARG A 158 -4.13 -2.55 -11.03
N ARG A 159 -4.52 -2.30 -9.78
CA ARG A 159 -3.77 -1.52 -8.80
C ARG A 159 -3.02 -2.45 -7.85
N LEU A 160 -1.88 -1.99 -7.35
CA LEU A 160 -0.96 -2.72 -6.49
C LEU A 160 -0.67 -1.85 -5.27
N TRP A 161 -0.78 -2.40 -4.07
CA TRP A 161 -0.33 -1.70 -2.86
C TRP A 161 1.18 -1.47 -2.92
N VAL A 162 1.59 -0.23 -2.65
CA VAL A 162 3.00 0.19 -2.51
C VAL A 162 3.14 1.10 -1.30
N ASP A 163 4.37 1.27 -0.85
CA ASP A 163 4.74 2.10 0.29
C ASP A 163 5.22 3.50 -0.13
N ILE A 164 5.14 4.47 0.78
CA ILE A 164 5.79 5.78 0.64
C ILE A 164 6.18 6.39 1.99
N ASN A 165 7.42 6.14 2.39
CA ASN A 165 7.91 6.49 3.73
C ASN A 165 7.94 7.99 4.08
N ASN A 166 7.98 8.87 3.08
CA ASN A 166 8.05 10.32 3.29
C ASN A 166 6.68 11.00 3.19
N GLN A 167 5.61 10.24 2.95
CA GLN A 167 4.23 10.67 2.98
C GLN A 167 3.36 9.63 3.71
N PRO A 168 3.49 9.49 5.05
CA PRO A 168 2.82 8.44 5.80
C PRO A 168 1.28 8.50 5.76
N ASN A 169 0.69 9.62 5.34
CA ASN A 169 -0.77 9.72 5.13
C ASN A 169 -1.21 9.11 3.79
N GLY A 170 -0.28 8.67 2.96
CA GLY A 170 -0.54 8.04 1.67
C GLY A 170 -0.47 6.51 1.72
N THR A 171 -0.45 5.89 2.89
CA THR A 171 -0.34 4.44 3.07
C THR A 171 -1.52 3.91 3.89
N CYS A 172 -1.84 2.62 3.74
CA CYS A 172 -2.88 1.95 4.54
C CYS A 172 -2.41 1.53 5.94
N TRP A 173 -1.15 1.80 6.25
CA TRP A 173 -0.42 1.34 7.44
C TRP A 173 0.43 2.48 7.97
N ASP A 174 0.77 2.41 9.26
CA ASP A 174 1.66 3.37 9.91
C ASP A 174 3.15 3.02 9.70
N HIS A 175 4.00 4.05 9.75
CA HIS A 175 5.47 3.95 9.70
C HIS A 175 6.14 4.10 11.07
#